data_AF-A0AAE1B809-F1
#
_entry.id   AF-A0AAE1B809-F1
#
_cell.length_a   1.000
_cell.length_b   1.000
_cell.length_c   1.000
_cell.angle_alpha   90.00
_cell.angle_beta   90.00
_cell.angle_gamma   90.00
#
_symmetry.space_group_name_H-M   'P 1'
#
loop_
_entity.id
_entity.type
_entity.pdbx_description
1 polymer ?
#
loop_
_entity_poly.entity_id
_entity_poly.type
_entity_poly.pdbx_seq_one_letter_code
_entity_poly.pdbx_strand_id
1 'polypeptide(L)'
;MQEWVTVSVGPSQFGSKRGVGQNQCGSEPVKVRTSGGQNQCGPEPVWARTSMGQNQCESEPVWVRTSVGQNQHGSEPVWVRTIVGQNQYGSEPVWVRTSMGQNQCGSEPVWARTSVGQNQCGSEPVWVRSSMG
;
A
#
# COMPACT_ATOMS: atom_id res chain seq x y z
N MET A 1 -12.69 -12.92 -25.78
CA MET A 1 -13.65 -12.12 -25.00
C MET A 1 -13.32 -12.40 -23.55
N GLN A 2 -12.81 -11.42 -22.81
CA GLN A 2 -12.49 -11.61 -21.39
C GLN A 2 -13.74 -11.23 -20.61
N GLU A 3 -14.32 -12.23 -19.96
CA GLU A 3 -15.56 -12.13 -19.19
C GLU A 3 -15.23 -11.44 -17.86
N TRP A 4 -15.73 -10.22 -17.67
CA TRP A 4 -15.62 -9.52 -16.40
C TRP A 4 -16.71 -10.07 -15.48
N VAL A 5 -16.32 -10.92 -14.51
CA VAL A 5 -17.23 -11.36 -13.46
C VAL A 5 -17.29 -10.29 -12.38
N THR A 6 -18.37 -9.51 -12.35
CA THR A 6 -18.67 -8.62 -11.23
C THR A 6 -19.17 -9.45 -10.06
N VAL A 7 -18.30 -9.67 -9.07
CA VAL A 7 -18.69 -10.35 -7.82
C VAL A 7 -19.18 -9.28 -6.83
N SER A 8 -20.50 -9.08 -6.77
CA SER A 8 -21.14 -8.33 -5.68
C SER A 8 -21.27 -9.25 -4.48
N VAL A 9 -20.60 -8.95 -3.36
CA VAL A 9 -20.82 -9.68 -2.10
C VAL A 9 -21.26 -8.70 -1.02
N GLY A 10 -22.40 -9.00 -0.40
CA GLY A 10 -22.86 -8.39 0.85
C GLY A 10 -22.04 -8.85 2.06
N PRO A 11 -22.42 -8.45 3.28
CA PRO A 11 -21.48 -8.24 4.37
C PRO A 11 -20.84 -9.54 4.80
N SER A 12 -19.56 -9.69 4.52
CA SER A 12 -18.80 -10.90 4.82
C SER A 12 -17.35 -10.52 4.94
N GLN A 13 -16.82 -10.55 6.17
CA GLN A 13 -15.41 -10.32 6.41
C GLN A 13 -14.57 -11.30 5.58
N PHE A 14 -14.05 -10.84 4.44
CA PHE A 14 -13.30 -11.66 3.50
C PHE A 14 -11.88 -11.85 4.01
N GLY A 15 -11.70 -12.78 4.96
CA GLY A 15 -10.41 -13.35 5.31
C GLY A 15 -9.91 -14.25 4.17
N SER A 16 -9.44 -13.68 3.06
CA SER A 16 -8.98 -14.47 1.93
C SER A 16 -7.57 -15.02 2.17
N LYS A 17 -7.41 -16.35 2.12
CA LYS A 17 -6.12 -17.03 2.33
C LYS A 17 -5.16 -16.79 1.16
N ARG A 18 -5.67 -16.68 -0.06
CA ARG A 18 -4.95 -16.32 -1.29
C ARG A 18 -5.90 -15.63 -2.27
N GLY A 19 -5.53 -14.45 -2.76
CA GLY A 19 -6.27 -13.72 -3.80
C GLY A 19 -5.36 -13.39 -4.97
N VAL A 20 -5.72 -13.76 -6.19
CA VAL A 20 -4.98 -13.38 -7.40
C VAL A 20 -5.89 -12.57 -8.30
N GLY A 21 -5.50 -11.35 -8.66
CA GLY A 21 -6.27 -10.46 -9.55
C GLY A 21 -7.58 -9.96 -8.95
N GLN A 22 -7.54 -9.35 -7.77
CA GLN A 22 -8.74 -8.83 -7.08
C GLN A 22 -8.91 -7.33 -7.31
N ASN A 23 -10.03 -6.93 -7.90
CA ASN A 23 -10.50 -5.55 -7.87
C ASN A 23 -11.64 -5.45 -6.85
N GLN A 24 -11.45 -4.70 -5.77
CA GLN A 24 -12.52 -4.46 -4.81
C GLN A 24 -12.71 -2.95 -4.67
N CYS A 25 -13.94 -2.50 -4.91
CA CYS A 25 -14.37 -1.16 -4.58
C CYS A 25 -15.50 -1.31 -3.57
N GLY A 26 -15.26 -0.96 -2.32
CA GLY A 26 -16.21 -1.25 -1.25
C GLY A 26 -15.88 -0.54 0.04
N SER A 27 -16.88 -0.49 0.91
CA SER A 27 -16.82 0.08 2.25
C SER A 27 -16.70 -1.04 3.30
N GLU A 28 -15.89 -2.06 3.01
CA GLU A 28 -15.54 -3.08 4.01
C GLU A 28 -14.03 -3.20 4.25
N PRO A 29 -13.59 -3.46 5.49
CA PRO A 29 -12.18 -3.63 5.81
C PRO A 29 -11.63 -4.93 5.22
N VAL A 30 -10.47 -4.83 4.59
CA VAL A 30 -9.86 -5.95 3.84
C VAL A 30 -8.72 -6.59 4.63
N LYS A 31 -8.80 -7.90 4.86
CA LYS A 31 -7.73 -8.67 5.52
C LYS A 31 -7.25 -9.82 4.64
N VAL A 32 -6.04 -9.69 4.10
CA VAL A 32 -5.49 -10.68 3.15
C VAL A 32 -4.16 -11.24 3.63
N ARG A 33 -4.05 -12.58 3.63
CA ARG A 33 -2.79 -13.26 4.00
C ARG A 33 -1.76 -13.20 2.87
N THR A 34 -2.19 -13.43 1.64
CA THR A 34 -1.31 -13.37 0.48
C THR A 34 -2.11 -12.95 -0.74
N SER A 35 -1.66 -11.93 -1.46
CA SER A 35 -2.27 -11.53 -2.72
C SER A 35 -1.26 -11.34 -3.84
N GLY A 36 -1.70 -11.66 -5.06
CA GLY A 36 -0.99 -11.33 -6.29
C GLY A 36 -1.88 -10.49 -7.21
N GLY A 37 -1.61 -9.21 -7.32
CA GLY A 37 -2.42 -8.26 -8.08
C GLY A 37 -3.70 -7.90 -7.33
N GLN A 38 -3.72 -6.74 -6.67
CA GLN A 38 -4.95 -6.16 -6.14
C GLN A 38 -5.06 -4.68 -6.53
N ASN A 39 -6.23 -4.28 -7.02
CA ASN A 39 -6.65 -2.89 -6.98
C ASN A 39 -7.73 -2.75 -5.92
N GLN A 40 -7.57 -1.86 -4.95
CA GLN A 40 -8.65 -1.51 -4.04
C GLN A 40 -8.91 -0.01 -4.05
N CYS A 41 -10.18 0.34 -3.96
CA CYS A 41 -10.63 1.72 -3.80
C CYS A 41 -11.71 1.74 -2.72
N GLY A 42 -11.48 2.43 -1.61
CA GLY A 42 -12.47 2.43 -0.53
C GLY A 42 -12.06 3.25 0.70
N PRO A 43 -13.05 3.64 1.52
CA PRO A 43 -12.83 4.40 2.75
C PRO A 43 -12.62 3.46 3.95
N GLU A 44 -11.94 2.32 3.79
CA GLU A 44 -11.79 1.33 4.87
C GLU A 44 -10.35 0.84 4.97
N PRO A 45 -9.90 0.46 6.19
CA PRO A 45 -8.52 0.10 6.43
C PRO A 45 -8.18 -1.26 5.79
N VAL A 46 -6.97 -1.33 5.23
CA VAL A 46 -6.44 -2.52 4.58
C VAL A 46 -5.31 -3.12 5.40
N TRP A 47 -5.40 -4.43 5.64
CA TRP A 47 -4.32 -5.21 6.24
C TRP A 47 -3.88 -6.37 5.34
N ALA A 48 -2.60 -6.34 4.95
CA ALA A 48 -1.99 -7.40 4.17
C ALA A 48 -0.71 -7.96 4.81
N ARG A 49 -0.59 -9.30 4.84
CA ARG A 49 0.65 -9.94 5.30
C ARG A 49 1.70 -10.01 4.18
N THR A 50 1.29 -10.34 2.97
CA THR A 50 2.17 -10.40 1.80
C THR A 50 1.39 -9.99 0.57
N SER A 51 1.91 -9.04 -0.20
CA SER A 51 1.28 -8.55 -1.41
C SER A 51 2.29 -8.42 -2.54
N MET A 52 1.88 -8.83 -3.74
CA MET A 52 2.68 -8.72 -4.95
C MET A 52 1.86 -7.93 -5.97
N GLY A 53 2.21 -6.68 -6.24
CA GLY A 53 1.45 -5.80 -7.13
C GLY A 53 0.16 -5.31 -6.48
N GLN A 54 0.21 -4.16 -5.83
CA GLN A 54 -0.98 -3.49 -5.28
C GLN A 54 -1.10 -2.09 -5.85
N ASN A 55 -2.31 -1.70 -6.27
CA ASN A 55 -2.68 -0.32 -6.51
C ASN A 55 -3.82 0.06 -5.57
N GLN A 56 -3.61 1.07 -4.74
CA GLN A 56 -4.60 1.47 -3.74
C GLN A 56 -5.01 2.92 -3.92
N CYS A 57 -6.31 3.18 -3.84
CA CYS A 57 -6.88 4.51 -3.71
C CYS A 57 -7.71 4.54 -2.44
N GLU A 58 -7.09 4.90 -1.32
CA GLU A 58 -7.67 4.70 0.01
C GLU A 58 -7.74 6.01 0.79
N SER A 59 -8.79 6.14 1.60
CA SER A 59 -9.01 7.25 2.53
C SER A 59 -8.91 6.80 3.99
N GLU A 60 -8.25 5.67 4.26
CA GLU A 60 -8.06 5.06 5.59
C GLU A 60 -6.63 4.49 5.74
N PRO A 61 -6.17 4.19 6.97
CA PRO A 61 -4.82 3.71 7.22
C PRO A 61 -4.51 2.33 6.62
N VAL A 62 -3.29 2.20 6.10
CA VAL A 62 -2.83 0.96 5.45
C VAL A 62 -1.72 0.28 6.24
N TRP A 63 -1.86 -1.03 6.44
CA TRP A 63 -0.87 -1.86 7.13
C TRP A 63 -0.41 -3.01 6.24
N VAL A 64 0.87 -3.00 5.85
CA VAL A 64 1.47 -4.07 5.05
C VAL A 64 2.73 -4.62 5.69
N ARG A 65 2.79 -5.95 5.86
CA ARG A 65 4.02 -6.58 6.39
C ARG A 65 5.09 -6.75 5.31
N THR A 66 4.72 -7.18 4.11
CA THR A 66 5.65 -7.35 3.00
C THR A 66 4.95 -7.04 1.69
N SER A 67 5.53 -6.14 0.90
CA SER A 67 5.00 -5.73 -0.40
C SER A 67 6.08 -5.75 -1.46
N VAL A 68 5.71 -6.18 -2.68
CA VAL A 68 6.55 -6.08 -3.87
C VAL A 68 5.73 -5.39 -4.95
N GLY A 69 6.13 -4.17 -5.32
CA GLY A 69 5.39 -3.33 -6.26
C GLY A 69 4.09 -2.81 -5.63
N GLN A 70 4.15 -1.61 -5.07
CA GLN A 70 2.97 -0.94 -4.52
C GLN A 70 2.85 0.47 -5.11
N ASN A 71 1.66 0.79 -5.62
CA ASN A 71 1.27 2.14 -5.93
C ASN A 71 0.14 2.54 -5.00
N GLN A 72 0.24 3.69 -4.35
CA GLN A 72 -0.84 4.18 -3.49
C GLN A 72 -1.14 5.64 -3.73
N HIS A 73 -2.42 5.93 -3.69
CA HIS A 73 -2.98 7.26 -3.67
C HIS A 73 -3.85 7.32 -2.42
N GLY A 74 -3.58 8.24 -1.51
CA GLY A 74 -4.37 8.31 -0.29
C GLY A 74 -4.08 9.52 0.56
N SER A 75 -4.97 9.74 1.52
CA SER A 75 -4.91 10.88 2.44
C SER A 75 -4.87 10.41 3.89
N GLU A 76 -4.24 9.25 4.15
CA GLU A 76 -4.14 8.64 5.49
C GLU A 76 -2.78 7.95 5.70
N PRO A 77 -2.37 7.68 6.95
CA PRO A 77 -1.06 7.11 7.27
C PRO A 77 -0.83 5.72 6.70
N VAL A 78 0.41 5.48 6.28
CA VAL A 78 0.82 4.16 5.77
C VAL A 78 1.94 3.56 6.60
N TRP A 79 1.78 2.28 6.94
CA TRP A 79 2.75 1.50 7.70
C TRP A 79 3.20 0.26 6.92
N VAL A 80 4.48 0.22 6.55
CA VAL A 80 5.07 -0.91 5.82
C VAL A 80 6.32 -1.45 6.52
N ARG A 81 6.35 -2.75 6.81
CA ARG A 81 7.57 -3.37 7.39
C ARG A 81 8.66 -3.58 6.35
N THR A 82 8.30 -4.09 5.17
CA THR A 82 9.27 -4.35 4.10
C THR A 82 8.61 -4.10 2.76
N ILE A 83 9.24 -3.25 1.94
CA ILE A 83 8.75 -2.95 0.59
C ILE A 83 9.86 -2.99 -0.43
N VAL A 84 9.52 -3.49 -1.61
CA VAL A 84 10.36 -3.50 -2.81
C VAL A 84 9.60 -2.80 -3.91
N GLY A 85 10.01 -1.59 -4.27
CA GLY A 85 9.34 -0.76 -5.27
C GLY A 85 8.03 -0.19 -4.73
N GLN A 86 8.05 1.09 -4.40
CA GLN A 86 6.88 1.82 -3.93
C GLN A 86 6.76 3.17 -4.64
N ASN A 87 5.58 3.46 -5.16
CA ASN A 87 5.17 4.81 -5.54
C ASN A 87 4.03 5.22 -4.61
N GLN A 88 4.12 6.37 -3.97
CA GLN A 88 2.97 6.92 -3.26
C GLN A 88 2.78 8.39 -3.58
N TYR A 89 1.50 8.75 -3.58
CA TYR A 89 1.01 10.11 -3.74
C TYR A 89 0.02 10.36 -2.61
N GLY A 90 0.33 11.29 -1.72
CA GLY A 90 -0.53 11.52 -0.57
C GLY A 90 -0.12 12.70 0.29
N SER A 91 -0.96 12.99 1.27
CA SER A 91 -0.82 14.16 2.15
C SER A 91 -0.66 13.76 3.62
N GLU A 92 -0.16 12.56 3.90
CA GLU A 92 -0.08 11.96 5.24
C GLU A 92 1.26 11.22 5.48
N PRO A 93 1.67 11.01 6.75
CA PRO A 93 2.96 10.42 7.07
C PRO A 93 3.10 8.96 6.66
N VAL A 94 4.31 8.61 6.23
CA VAL A 94 4.64 7.24 5.80
C VAL A 94 5.74 6.65 6.68
N TRP A 95 5.49 5.45 7.20
CA TRP A 95 6.42 4.72 8.06
C TRP A 95 6.87 3.41 7.40
N VAL A 96 8.14 3.34 7.04
CA VAL A 96 8.74 2.16 6.41
C VAL A 96 9.92 1.64 7.23
N ARG A 97 9.91 0.37 7.62
CA ARG A 97 11.08 -0.20 8.32
C ARG A 97 12.20 -0.55 7.35
N THR A 98 11.89 -1.07 6.18
CA THR A 98 12.88 -1.40 5.15
C THR A 98 12.29 -1.15 3.77
N SER A 99 12.95 -0.29 2.99
CA SER A 99 12.55 0.09 1.64
C SER A 99 13.65 -0.19 0.64
N MET A 100 13.30 -0.79 -0.49
CA MET A 100 14.17 -0.95 -1.65
C MET A 100 13.48 -0.31 -2.85
N GLY A 101 13.84 0.92 -3.17
CA GLY A 101 13.22 1.74 -4.21
C GLY A 101 11.90 2.35 -3.75
N GLN A 102 11.90 3.64 -3.46
CA GLN A 102 10.70 4.38 -3.10
C GLN A 102 10.66 5.74 -3.79
N ASN A 103 9.56 6.02 -4.48
CA ASN A 103 9.21 7.33 -4.99
C ASN A 103 8.00 7.87 -4.21
N GLN A 104 8.09 9.12 -3.76
CA GLN A 104 7.07 9.77 -2.97
C GLN A 104 6.78 11.15 -3.51
N CYS A 105 5.51 11.47 -3.67
CA CYS A 105 5.06 12.83 -3.91
C CYS A 105 4.02 13.20 -2.85
N GLY A 106 4.32 14.20 -2.02
CA GLY A 106 3.42 14.53 -0.91
C GLY A 106 3.83 15.72 -0.07
N SER A 107 2.99 16.02 0.90
CA SER A 107 3.11 17.20 1.76
C SER A 107 3.42 16.85 3.22
N GLU A 108 3.81 15.61 3.53
CA GLU A 108 4.00 15.11 4.90
C GLU A 108 5.31 14.30 5.05
N PRO A 109 5.84 14.15 6.28
CA PRO A 109 7.11 13.50 6.54
C PRO A 109 7.14 12.00 6.24
N VAL A 110 8.30 11.52 5.79
CA VAL A 110 8.55 10.09 5.56
C VAL A 110 9.61 9.58 6.52
N TRP A 111 9.32 8.46 7.18
CA TRP A 111 10.21 7.79 8.12
C TRP A 111 10.64 6.43 7.58
N ALA A 112 11.93 6.28 7.30
CA ALA A 112 12.54 5.03 6.89
C ALA A 112 13.64 4.57 7.86
N ARG A 113 13.56 3.35 8.40
CA ARG A 113 14.69 2.81 9.17
C ARG A 113 15.84 2.39 8.27
N THR A 114 15.54 1.77 7.13
CA THR A 114 16.52 1.39 6.13
C THR A 114 15.96 1.68 4.75
N SER A 115 16.72 2.37 3.90
CA SER A 115 16.30 2.74 2.55
C SER A 115 17.42 2.48 1.55
N VAL A 116 17.06 1.91 0.39
CA VAL A 116 17.95 1.75 -0.76
C VAL A 116 17.28 2.41 -1.96
N GLY A 117 17.78 3.58 -2.38
CA GLY A 117 17.17 4.38 -3.45
C GLY A 117 15.84 5.02 -3.03
N GLN A 118 15.85 6.35 -2.89
CA GLN A 118 14.66 7.14 -2.58
C GLN A 118 14.61 8.39 -3.45
N ASN A 119 13.43 8.69 -3.98
CA ASN A 119 13.13 9.95 -4.63
C ASN A 119 11.89 10.56 -3.98
N GLN A 120 11.95 11.86 -3.67
CA GLN A 120 10.91 12.56 -2.94
C GLN A 120 10.64 13.91 -3.61
N CYS A 121 9.37 14.20 -3.83
CA CYS A 121 8.89 15.48 -4.32
C CYS A 121 7.85 16.00 -3.31
N GLY A 122 8.24 16.95 -2.48
CA GLY A 122 7.40 17.41 -1.38
C GLY A 122 8.05 18.53 -0.58
N SER A 123 7.26 19.10 0.32
CA SER A 123 7.68 20.24 1.15
C SER A 123 8.23 19.82 2.52
N GLU A 124 8.06 18.56 2.91
CA GLU A 124 8.33 18.04 4.25
C GLU A 124 9.60 17.14 4.32
N PRO A 125 10.19 16.96 5.51
CA PRO A 125 11.46 16.29 5.68
C PRO A 125 11.35 14.75 5.63
N VAL A 126 12.44 14.13 5.21
CA VAL A 126 12.60 12.67 5.17
C VAL A 126 13.60 12.23 6.22
N TRP A 127 13.19 11.32 7.09
CA TRP A 127 14.01 10.75 8.15
C TRP A 127 14.45 9.34 7.78
N VAL A 128 15.72 9.18 7.41
CA VAL A 128 16.31 7.87 7.10
C VAL A 128 17.39 7.53 8.13
N ARG A 129 17.19 6.46 8.90
CA ARG A 129 18.22 6.02 9.88
C ARG A 129 19.44 5.39 9.20
N SER A 130 19.23 4.69 8.09
CA SER A 130 20.31 4.06 7.33
C SER A 130 19.95 4.05 5.85
N SER A 131 20.65 4.83 5.04
CA SER A 131 20.58 4.76 3.58
C SER A 131 21.73 3.91 3.05
N MET A 132 21.44 3.07 2.06
CA MET A 132 22.46 2.43 1.24
C MET A 132 22.20 2.93 -0.19
N GLY A 133 23.13 3.75 -0.69
CA GLY A 133 23.07 4.35 -2.02
C GLY A 133 24.09 3.72 -2.95
#